data_AF-A0A164L4Z8-F1
#
_entry.id   AF-A0A164L4Z8-F1
#
_cell.length_a   1.000
_cell.length_b   1.000
_cell.length_c   1.000
_cell.angle_alpha   90.00
_cell.angle_beta   90.00
_cell.angle_gamma   90.00
#
_symmetry.space_group_name_H-M   'P 1'
#
loop_
_entity.id
_entity.type
_entity.pdbx_description
1 polymer ?
#
loop_
_entity_poly.entity_id
_entity_poly.type
_entity_poly.pdbx_seq_one_letter_code
_entity_poly.pdbx_strand_id
1 'polypeptide(L)'
;MKLLSLETYEKEQAIHVAWGYEARFWTSLTDAIDEGTWYWESTDTALFPGYSNWCNRQPDDAGAFGGEDCMFTNYETNGCWNDGDCEKDEFDAICQAIP
;
A
#
# COMPACT_ATOMS: atom_id res chain seq x y z
N MET A 1 -11.64 -12.69 -6.14
CA MET A 1 -11.46 -11.42 -5.41
C MET A 1 -10.03 -11.39 -4.92
N LYS A 2 -9.33 -10.28 -5.07
CA LYS A 2 -7.95 -10.08 -4.59
C LYS A 2 -7.87 -8.75 -3.84
N LEU A 3 -6.81 -8.57 -3.05
CA LEU A 3 -6.52 -7.28 -2.43
C LEU A 3 -6.37 -6.17 -3.48
N LEU A 4 -6.67 -4.95 -3.09
CA LEU A 4 -6.66 -3.77 -3.93
C LEU A 4 -5.27 -3.49 -4.52
N SER A 5 -5.23 -3.13 -5.81
CA SER A 5 -4.06 -2.55 -6.48
C SER A 5 -4.30 -1.07 -6.77
N LEU A 6 -3.38 -0.20 -6.36
CA LEU A 6 -3.42 1.24 -6.63
C LEU A 6 -2.38 1.62 -7.67
N GLU A 7 -2.49 1.02 -8.86
CA GLU A 7 -1.53 1.23 -9.96
C GLU A 7 -1.74 2.53 -10.74
N THR A 8 -2.78 3.32 -10.44
CA THR A 8 -3.03 4.62 -11.07
C THR A 8 -3.60 5.63 -10.08
N TYR A 9 -3.35 6.91 -10.35
CA TYR A 9 -3.93 8.03 -9.59
C TYR A 9 -5.47 7.94 -9.55
N GLU A 10 -6.12 7.58 -10.66
CA GLU A 10 -7.59 7.50 -10.73
C GLU A 10 -8.14 6.39 -9.82
N LYS A 11 -7.46 5.24 -9.73
CA LYS A 11 -7.84 4.16 -8.81
C LYS A 11 -7.73 4.63 -7.36
N GLU A 12 -6.64 5.30 -7.01
CA GLU A 12 -6.43 5.82 -5.66
C GLU A 12 -7.47 6.90 -5.30
N GLN A 13 -7.75 7.84 -6.19
CA GLN A 13 -8.79 8.84 -5.98
C GLN A 13 -10.17 8.22 -5.80
N ALA A 14 -10.49 7.12 -6.51
CA ALA A 14 -11.75 6.42 -6.32
C ALA A 14 -11.90 5.84 -4.90
N ILE A 15 -10.80 5.37 -4.31
CA ILE A 15 -10.78 4.92 -2.91
C ILE A 15 -10.99 6.10 -1.96
N HIS A 16 -10.27 7.19 -2.14
CA HIS A 16 -10.41 8.40 -1.32
C HIS A 16 -11.81 9.01 -1.39
N VAL A 17 -12.45 8.99 -2.55
CA VAL A 17 -13.84 9.45 -2.70
C VAL A 17 -14.84 8.55 -1.96
N ALA A 18 -14.62 7.24 -1.96
CA ALA A 18 -15.55 6.29 -1.37
C ALA A 18 -15.38 6.12 0.16
N TRP A 19 -14.15 6.20 0.66
CA TRP A 19 -13.81 5.91 2.06
C TRP A 19 -13.14 7.06 2.83
N GLY A 20 -12.79 8.16 2.16
CA GLY A 20 -12.12 9.30 2.77
C GLY A 20 -10.63 9.05 3.09
N TYR A 21 -10.03 10.02 3.80
CA TYR A 21 -8.60 10.06 4.11
C TYR A 21 -8.25 9.65 5.55
N GLU A 22 -9.26 9.30 6.36
CA GLU A 22 -9.09 9.02 7.79
C GLU A 22 -8.83 7.53 8.06
N ALA A 23 -9.44 6.64 7.28
CA ALA A 23 -9.31 5.20 7.45
C ALA A 23 -8.09 4.69 6.68
N ARG A 24 -7.24 3.90 7.33
CA ARG A 24 -6.08 3.26 6.71
C ARG A 24 -6.48 1.90 6.19
N PHE A 25 -6.00 1.56 5.00
CA PHE A 25 -6.28 0.27 4.41
C PHE A 25 -5.02 -0.40 3.91
N TRP A 26 -4.92 -1.69 4.20
CA TRP A 26 -3.97 -2.57 3.52
C TRP A 26 -4.30 -2.67 2.03
N THR A 27 -3.24 -2.74 1.22
CA THR A 27 -3.32 -3.00 -0.21
C THR A 27 -2.58 -4.29 -0.57
N SER A 28 -2.47 -4.59 -1.87
CA SER A 28 -1.68 -5.73 -2.35
C SER A 28 -0.23 -5.40 -2.67
N LEU A 29 0.28 -4.21 -2.34
CA LEU A 29 1.67 -3.85 -2.57
C LEU A 29 2.53 -4.31 -1.39
N THR A 30 3.57 -5.07 -1.69
CA THR A 30 4.49 -5.65 -0.70
C THR A 30 5.87 -5.84 -1.32
N ASP A 31 6.89 -5.88 -0.48
CA ASP A 31 8.26 -6.29 -0.80
C ASP A 31 8.76 -7.44 0.08
N ALA A 32 7.87 -8.14 0.79
CA ALA A 32 8.18 -9.28 1.67
C ALA A 32 8.94 -10.44 0.99
N ILE A 33 8.95 -10.50 -0.35
CA ILE A 33 9.73 -11.49 -1.12
C ILE A 33 11.19 -11.04 -1.30
N ASP A 34 11.41 -9.75 -1.53
CA ASP A 34 12.71 -9.15 -1.84
C ASP A 34 12.72 -7.69 -1.38
N GLU A 35 13.30 -7.47 -0.20
CA GLU A 35 13.38 -6.17 0.49
C GLU A 35 13.82 -5.03 -0.45
N GLY A 36 13.02 -3.96 -0.50
CA GLY A 36 13.24 -2.82 -1.38
C GLY A 36 12.75 -3.00 -2.83
N THR A 37 12.26 -4.19 -3.20
CA THR A 37 11.64 -4.48 -4.50
C THR A 37 10.13 -4.70 -4.35
N TRP A 38 9.38 -3.61 -4.48
CA TRP A 38 7.92 -3.60 -4.34
C TRP A 38 7.19 -4.20 -5.54
N TYR A 39 6.25 -5.12 -5.27
CA TYR A 39 5.39 -5.76 -6.27
C TYR A 39 3.92 -5.80 -5.81
N TRP A 40 3.01 -5.74 -6.77
CA TRP A 40 1.58 -5.89 -6.55
C TRP A 40 1.19 -7.37 -6.65
N GLU A 41 0.87 -8.01 -5.52
CA GLU A 41 0.48 -9.43 -5.51
C GLU A 41 -0.79 -9.71 -6.33
N SER A 42 -1.67 -8.71 -6.41
CA SER A 42 -2.97 -8.89 -7.06
C SER A 42 -2.87 -8.92 -8.59
N THR A 43 -1.90 -8.23 -9.16
CA THR A 43 -1.71 -8.07 -10.61
C THR A 43 -0.44 -8.74 -11.12
N ASP A 44 0.46 -9.16 -10.24
CA ASP A 44 1.76 -9.77 -10.56
C ASP A 44 2.65 -8.80 -11.37
N THR A 45 2.68 -7.54 -10.92
CA THR A 45 3.43 -6.44 -11.57
C THR A 45 4.36 -5.76 -10.58
N ALA A 46 5.53 -5.31 -11.06
CA ALA A 46 6.43 -4.50 -10.26
C ALA A 46 5.89 -3.06 -10.10
N LEU A 47 6.15 -2.44 -8.95
CA LEU A 47 5.79 -1.04 -8.71
C LEU A 47 6.51 -0.09 -9.68
N PHE A 48 7.84 -0.22 -9.81
CA PHE A 48 8.64 0.65 -10.66
C PHE A 48 8.66 0.14 -12.12
N PRO A 49 8.48 1.01 -13.15
CA PRO A 49 8.42 2.48 -13.11
C PRO A 49 6.99 3.07 -13.05
N GLY A 50 6.06 2.35 -12.44
CA GLY A 50 4.64 2.71 -12.33
C GLY A 50 4.34 3.82 -11.31
N TYR A 51 3.05 3.96 -11.02
CA TYR A 51 2.54 4.99 -10.12
C TYR A 51 2.90 4.67 -8.66
N SER A 52 3.41 5.68 -7.96
CA SER A 52 3.69 5.61 -6.52
C SER A 52 3.21 6.88 -5.82
N ASN A 53 2.63 6.74 -4.64
CA ASN A 53 2.25 7.85 -3.78
C ASN A 53 2.82 7.68 -2.35
N TRP A 54 4.05 7.18 -2.23
CA TRP A 54 4.77 7.13 -0.96
C TRP A 54 4.86 8.50 -0.30
N CYS A 55 4.65 8.55 1.02
CA CYS A 55 4.88 9.77 1.78
C CYS A 55 6.37 10.16 1.74
N ASN A 56 6.65 11.41 2.11
CA ASN A 56 8.03 11.87 2.17
C ASN A 56 8.84 11.01 3.15
N ARG A 57 9.95 10.45 2.66
CA ARG A 57 10.85 9.49 3.34
C ARG A 57 10.38 8.04 3.39
N GLN A 58 9.24 7.73 2.78
CA GLN A 58 8.71 6.38 2.70
C GLN A 58 9.04 5.70 1.36
N PRO A 59 9.10 4.37 1.31
CA PRO A 59 9.09 3.44 2.46
C PRO A 59 10.38 3.53 3.28
N ASP A 60 10.31 3.34 4.61
CA ASP A 60 11.44 3.54 5.53
C ASP A 60 11.88 2.32 6.35
N ASP A 61 11.20 1.19 6.18
CA ASP A 61 11.47 -0.07 6.87
C ASP A 61 11.69 0.15 8.38
N ALA A 62 10.75 0.84 9.02
CA ALA A 62 10.96 1.40 10.34
C ALA A 62 11.05 0.31 11.43
N GLY A 63 11.74 0.65 12.52
CA GLY A 63 11.87 -0.20 13.70
C GLY A 63 13.32 -0.59 14.01
N ALA A 64 13.53 -1.31 15.11
CA ALA A 64 14.87 -1.69 15.55
C ALA A 64 15.55 -2.73 14.63
N PHE A 65 14.76 -3.44 13.84
CA PHE A 65 15.19 -4.53 12.97
C PHE A 65 14.56 -4.47 11.57
N GLY A 66 13.86 -3.37 11.23
CA GLY A 66 12.97 -3.31 10.07
C GLY A 66 11.78 -4.27 10.17
N GLY A 67 11.29 -4.70 9.02
CA GLY A 67 10.17 -5.62 8.79
C GLY A 67 8.86 -4.93 8.38
N GLU A 68 8.90 -3.73 7.83
CA GLU A 68 7.70 -3.08 7.29
C GLU A 68 7.53 -3.47 5.81
N ASP A 69 6.94 -4.63 5.56
CA ASP A 69 6.90 -5.20 4.19
C ASP A 69 5.53 -5.01 3.48
N CYS A 70 4.56 -4.36 4.12
CA CYS A 70 3.19 -4.21 3.63
C CYS A 70 2.80 -2.75 3.45
N MET A 71 2.26 -2.38 2.29
CA MET A 71 1.81 -1.00 2.07
C MET A 71 0.39 -0.75 2.57
N PHE A 72 0.22 0.33 3.32
CA PHE A 72 -1.08 0.90 3.67
C PHE A 72 -1.27 2.35 3.20
N THR A 73 -2.53 2.72 3.00
CA THR A 73 -2.92 4.08 2.59
C THR A 73 -3.16 5.01 3.78
N ASN A 74 -3.23 6.33 3.51
CA ASN A 74 -3.66 7.35 4.47
C ASN A 74 -2.73 7.50 5.68
N TYR A 75 -1.41 7.43 5.46
CA TYR A 75 -0.43 7.75 6.49
C TYR A 75 -0.53 9.24 6.88
N GLU A 76 -0.57 9.50 8.19
CA GLU A 76 -0.73 10.84 8.79
C GLU A 76 -1.83 11.72 8.18
N THR A 77 -2.93 11.12 7.69
CA THR A 77 -4.09 11.76 7.03
C THR A 77 -3.80 12.54 5.74
N ASN A 78 -2.61 12.38 5.16
CA ASN A 78 -2.21 13.10 3.94
C ASN A 78 -2.55 12.36 2.63
N GLY A 79 -3.19 11.19 2.70
CA GLY A 79 -3.55 10.40 1.53
C GLY A 79 -2.40 9.64 0.87
N CYS A 80 -1.17 9.83 1.32
CA CYS A 80 0.01 9.12 0.83
C CYS A 80 0.24 7.79 1.58
N TRP A 81 1.18 6.98 1.08
CA TRP A 81 1.41 5.61 1.51
C TRP A 81 2.57 5.52 2.51
N ASN A 82 2.52 4.49 3.34
CA ASN A 82 3.59 4.03 4.23
C ASN A 82 3.65 2.51 4.14
N ASP A 83 4.83 1.97 4.37
CA ASP A 83 5.04 0.57 4.69
C ASP A 83 4.75 0.33 6.17
N GLY A 84 4.28 -0.86 6.52
CA GLY A 84 3.96 -1.23 7.88
C GLY A 84 4.21 -2.71 8.10
N ASP A 85 4.31 -3.10 9.37
CA ASP A 85 4.57 -4.48 9.74
C ASP A 85 3.31 -5.30 9.50
N CYS A 86 3.38 -6.18 8.50
CA CYS A 86 2.27 -7.00 8.03
C CYS A 86 1.57 -7.80 9.15
N GLU A 87 2.29 -8.17 10.21
CA GLU A 87 1.79 -9.01 11.30
C GLU A 87 1.41 -8.22 12.55
N LYS A 88 2.07 -7.08 12.80
CA LYS A 88 1.86 -6.28 14.02
C LYS A 88 0.87 -5.14 13.83
N ASP A 89 0.75 -4.58 12.63
CA ASP A 89 -0.17 -3.49 12.35
C ASP A 89 -1.56 -4.00 11.97
N GLU A 90 -2.59 -3.40 12.58
CA GLU A 90 -3.98 -3.80 12.37
C GLU A 90 -4.75 -2.72 11.60
N PHE A 91 -4.89 -2.91 10.29
CA PHE A 91 -5.73 -2.09 9.40
C PHE A 91 -6.80 -2.94 8.70
N ASP A 92 -7.91 -2.30 8.32
CA ASP A 92 -8.88 -2.91 7.42
C ASP A 92 -8.25 -3.12 6.03
N ALA A 93 -8.82 -4.01 5.21
CA ALA A 93 -8.33 -4.25 3.86
C ALA A 93 -9.42 -4.01 2.81
N ILE A 94 -9.05 -3.39 1.69
CA ILE A 94 -9.95 -3.25 0.54
C ILE A 94 -9.64 -4.35 -0.47
N CYS A 95 -10.69 -5.03 -0.92
CA CYS A 95 -10.61 -6.02 -1.98
C CYS A 95 -11.16 -5.46 -3.29
N GLN A 96 -10.52 -5.79 -4.41
CA GLN A 96 -11.02 -5.51 -5.75
C GLN A 96 -11.63 -6.77 -6.39
N ALA A 97 -12.75 -6.57 -7.09
CA ALA A 97 -13.30 -7.58 -7.98
C ALA A 97 -12.42 -7.64 -9.23
N ILE A 98 -12.02 -8.84 -9.63
CA ILE A 98 -11.30 -9.05 -10.89
C ILE A 98 -12.35 -9.35 -11.96
N PRO A 99 -12.36 -8.62 -13.10
CA PRO A 99 -13.21 -8.95 -14.24
C PRO A 99 -12.97 -10.35 -14.80
#